data_AF-A0A7S2WUL4-F1
#
_entry.id   AF-A0A7S2WUL4-F1
#
_cell.length_a   1.000
_cell.length_b   1.000
_cell.length_c   1.000
_cell.angle_alpha   90.00
_cell.angle_beta   90.00
_cell.angle_gamma   90.00
#
_symmetry.space_group_name_H-M   'P 1'
#
loop_
_entity.id
_entity.type
_entity.pdbx_description
1 polymer ?
#
loop_
_entity_poly.entity_id
_entity_poly.type
_entity_poly.pdbx_seq_one_letter_code
_entity_poly.pdbx_strand_id
1 'polypeptide(L)'
;EFFAGPVVAAACSVPRGLELPGVGDSKQIPENEREELFKVITETPGVVWSVRVLDHEVIDEINILEATMQAMTGAVEDVVQQLERPKKVQKQPVFIAVDGNRLPAALKEDSLHGVPIESEAVVK
;
A
#
# COMPACT_ATOMS: atom_id res chain seq x y z
N GLU A 1 18.38 24.26 4.38
CA GLU A 1 17.54 23.73 5.48
C GLU A 1 16.50 22.83 4.85
N PHE A 2 16.46 21.54 5.21
CA PHE A 2 15.48 20.59 4.67
C PHE A 2 14.27 20.56 5.61
N PHE A 3 13.08 20.85 5.09
CA PHE A 3 11.85 20.99 5.89
C PHE A 3 11.07 19.67 6.04
N ALA A 4 11.41 18.61 5.29
CA ALA A 4 10.76 17.31 5.39
C ALA A 4 11.73 16.16 5.07
N GLY A 5 11.61 15.04 5.79
CA GLY A 5 12.21 13.77 5.38
C GLY A 5 11.49 13.19 4.15
N PRO A 6 12.01 12.09 3.58
CA PRO A 6 11.40 11.46 2.42
C PRO A 6 9.96 11.01 2.70
N VAL A 7 9.14 10.95 1.66
CA VAL A 7 7.82 10.33 1.73
C VAL A 7 7.98 8.83 1.57
N VAL A 8 7.44 8.06 2.51
CA VAL A 8 7.42 6.61 2.46
C VAL A 8 5.97 6.14 2.42
N ALA A 9 5.61 5.37 1.40
CA ALA A 9 4.33 4.70 1.31
C ALA A 9 4.53 3.20 1.13
N ALA A 10 3.65 2.41 1.73
CA ALA A 10 3.67 0.95 1.63
C ALA A 10 2.29 0.45 1.21
N ALA A 11 2.27 -0.62 0.44
CA ALA A 11 1.06 -1.36 0.10
C ALA A 11 1.25 -2.82 0.50
N CYS A 12 0.18 -3.44 0.99
CA CYS A 12 0.18 -4.85 1.40
C CYS A 12 -1.13 -5.50 0.98
N SER A 13 -1.02 -6.58 0.20
CA SER A 13 -2.12 -7.46 -0.15
C SER A 13 -2.11 -8.66 0.79
N VAL A 14 -3.25 -8.94 1.41
CA VAL A 14 -3.44 -10.08 2.29
C VAL A 14 -4.48 -11.06 1.72
N PRO A 15 -4.27 -12.39 1.84
CA PRO A 15 -5.29 -13.38 1.50
C PRO A 15 -6.57 -13.18 2.30
N ARG A 16 -7.74 -13.42 1.67
CA ARG A 16 -9.02 -13.38 2.39
C ARG A 16 -9.04 -14.41 3.51
N GLY A 17 -9.42 -13.97 4.71
CA GLY A 17 -9.52 -14.82 5.90
C GLY A 17 -8.19 -15.04 6.62
N LEU A 18 -7.11 -14.36 6.22
CA LEU A 18 -5.89 -14.34 7.01
C LEU A 18 -6.12 -13.53 8.29
N GLU A 19 -6.02 -14.20 9.43
CA GLU A 19 -6.01 -13.56 10.75
C GLU A 19 -4.56 -13.40 11.21
N LEU A 20 -4.14 -12.15 11.43
CA LEU A 20 -2.82 -11.82 11.96
C LEU A 20 -2.98 -11.29 13.39
N PRO A 21 -2.88 -12.16 14.42
CA PRO A 21 -2.99 -11.72 15.81
C PRO A 21 -1.90 -10.70 16.12
N GLY A 22 -2.29 -9.57 16.72
CA GLY A 22 -1.38 -8.44 17.01
C GLY A 22 -1.36 -7.34 15.95
N VAL A 23 -1.91 -7.57 14.75
CA VAL A 23 -2.13 -6.52 13.74
C VAL A 23 -3.44 -5.79 14.07
N GLY A 24 -3.42 -5.03 15.15
CA GLY A 24 -4.51 -4.17 15.62
C GLY A 24 -4.17 -2.69 15.50
N ASP A 25 -4.50 -1.89 16.52
CA ASP A 25 -4.08 -0.48 16.61
C ASP A 25 -2.55 -0.38 16.73
N SER A 26 -1.88 -0.30 15.58
CA SER A 26 -0.42 -0.14 15.41
C SER A 26 0.20 1.01 16.23
N LYS A 27 -0.63 1.97 16.68
CA LYS A 27 -0.25 3.12 17.50
C LYS A 27 0.13 2.76 18.94
N GLN A 28 -0.15 1.53 19.40
CA GLN A 28 0.17 1.08 20.76
C GLN A 28 1.28 0.02 20.83
N ILE A 29 1.85 -0.37 19.68
CA ILE A 29 2.83 -1.45 19.58
C ILE A 29 4.25 -0.88 19.76
N PRO A 30 5.09 -1.41 20.66
CA PRO A 30 6.47 -0.97 20.80
C PRO A 30 7.32 -1.38 19.58
N GLU A 31 8.48 -0.73 19.40
CA GLU A 31 9.32 -0.88 18.19
C GLU A 31 9.77 -2.32 17.94
N ASN A 32 10.20 -3.01 19.00
CA ASN A 32 10.58 -4.42 18.95
C ASN A 32 9.43 -5.32 18.48
N GLU A 33 8.20 -5.08 18.96
CA GLU A 33 7.02 -5.84 18.54
C GLU A 33 6.62 -5.51 17.10
N ARG A 34 6.85 -4.28 16.62
CA ARG A 34 6.61 -3.92 15.20
C ARG A 34 7.56 -4.66 14.25
N GLU A 35 8.84 -4.80 14.60
CA GLU A 35 9.79 -5.54 13.77
C GLU A 35 9.42 -7.02 13.67
N GLU A 36 9.03 -7.63 14.79
CA GLU A 36 8.58 -9.03 14.80
C GLU A 36 7.28 -9.21 14.01
N LEU A 37 6.31 -8.29 14.14
CA LEU A 37 5.09 -8.31 13.33
C LEU A 37 5.37 -8.12 11.84
N PHE A 38 6.31 -7.23 11.49
CA PHE A 38 6.72 -7.06 10.09
C PHE A 38 7.26 -8.36 9.51
N LYS A 39 8.16 -9.05 10.23
CA LYS A 39 8.66 -10.37 9.80
C LYS A 39 7.51 -11.35 9.61
N VAL A 40 6.61 -11.47 10.59
CA VAL A 40 5.44 -12.37 10.51
C VAL A 40 4.57 -12.06 9.29
N ILE A 41 4.25 -10.79 9.04
CA ILE A 41 3.44 -10.38 7.88
C ILE A 41 4.15 -10.74 6.58
N THR A 42 5.41 -10.36 6.44
CA THR A 42 6.18 -10.51 5.19
C THR A 42 6.55 -11.96 4.88
N GLU A 43 6.65 -12.83 5.89
CA GLU A 43 6.90 -14.27 5.73
C GLU A 43 5.61 -15.08 5.53
N THR A 44 4.43 -14.47 5.74
CA THR A 44 3.15 -15.18 5.61
C THR A 44 2.87 -15.53 4.15
N PRO A 45 2.62 -16.81 3.82
CA PRO A 45 2.33 -17.23 2.45
C PRO A 45 1.12 -16.51 1.84
N GLY A 46 1.31 -15.97 0.64
CA GLY A 46 0.26 -15.25 -0.08
C GLY A 46 0.13 -13.77 0.29
N VAL A 47 0.92 -13.28 1.25
CA VAL A 47 1.09 -11.84 1.46
C VAL A 47 2.06 -11.30 0.41
N VAL A 48 1.66 -10.22 -0.25
CA VAL A 48 2.51 -9.49 -1.20
C VAL A 48 2.54 -8.04 -0.77
N TRP A 49 3.72 -7.46 -0.66
CA TRP A 49 3.89 -6.11 -0.17
C TRP A 49 4.95 -5.37 -0.98
N SER A 50 4.89 -4.04 -0.92
CA SER A 50 5.88 -3.16 -1.53
C SER A 50 6.04 -1.90 -0.68
N VAL A 51 7.17 -1.23 -0.86
CA VAL A 51 7.45 0.08 -0.26
C VAL A 51 8.02 0.98 -1.34
N ARG A 52 7.49 2.20 -1.42
CA ARG A 52 8.02 3.26 -2.27
C ARG A 52 8.49 4.42 -1.40
N VAL A 53 9.70 4.87 -1.69
CA VAL A 53 10.34 6.02 -1.05
C VAL A 53 10.56 7.08 -2.11
N LEU A 54 10.00 8.27 -1.89
CA LEU A 54 10.28 9.46 -2.69
C LEU A 54 11.10 10.41 -1.85
N ASP A 55 12.26 10.80 -2.39
CA ASP A 55 13.16 11.70 -1.69
C ASP A 55 12.60 13.12 -1.60
N HIS A 56 13.17 13.93 -0.72
CA HIS A 56 12.72 15.30 -0.51
C HIS A 56 12.82 16.15 -1.78
N GLU A 57 13.76 15.84 -2.70
CA GLU A 57 13.91 16.54 -3.97
C GLU A 57 12.62 16.46 -4.80
N VAL A 58 11.95 15.30 -4.78
CA VAL A 58 10.66 15.13 -5.44
C VAL A 58 9.59 15.99 -4.77
N ILE A 59 9.58 16.03 -3.43
CA ILE A 59 8.63 16.86 -2.66
C ILE A 59 8.79 18.34 -3.04
N ASP A 60 10.03 18.80 -3.16
CA ASP A 60 10.35 20.18 -3.52
C ASP A 60 9.88 20.52 -4.95
N GLU A 61 9.86 19.54 -5.87
CA GLU A 61 9.39 19.71 -7.24
C GLU A 61 7.86 19.71 -7.38
N ILE A 62 7.17 18.77 -6.73
CA ILE A 62 5.74 18.51 -7.00
C ILE A 62 4.81 18.80 -5.82
N ASN A 63 5.32 19.13 -4.64
CA ASN A 63 4.64 19.27 -3.34
C ASN A 63 4.35 17.95 -2.59
N ILE A 64 4.16 18.07 -1.27
CA ILE A 64 4.00 16.93 -0.34
C ILE A 64 2.75 16.08 -0.61
N LEU A 65 1.65 16.69 -1.06
CA LEU A 65 0.42 15.97 -1.36
C LEU A 65 0.61 15.10 -2.60
N GLU A 66 1.15 15.66 -3.67
CA GLU A 66 1.37 14.93 -4.91
C GLU A 66 2.44 13.86 -4.74
N ALA A 67 3.52 14.13 -4.00
CA ALA A 67 4.52 13.12 -3.65
C ALA A 67 3.90 11.95 -2.86
N THR A 68 3.01 12.24 -1.90
CA THR A 68 2.27 11.20 -1.17
C THR A 68 1.39 10.36 -2.11
N MET A 69 0.65 11.00 -3.02
CA MET A 69 -0.21 10.31 -3.98
C MET A 69 0.59 9.45 -4.95
N GLN A 70 1.75 9.93 -5.42
CA GLN A 70 2.65 9.16 -6.28
C GLN A 70 3.26 7.97 -5.55
N ALA A 71 3.73 8.15 -4.32
CA ALA A 71 4.29 7.06 -3.52
C ALA A 71 3.24 5.96 -3.25
N MET A 72 2.01 6.35 -2.87
CA MET A 72 0.90 5.40 -2.67
C MET A 72 0.54 4.66 -3.96
N THR A 73 0.45 5.37 -5.08
CA THR A 73 0.15 4.76 -6.39
C THR A 73 1.20 3.73 -6.77
N GLY A 74 2.48 4.11 -6.72
CA GLY A 74 3.58 3.22 -7.09
C GLY A 74 3.67 1.99 -6.18
N ALA A 75 3.38 2.14 -4.89
CA ALA A 75 3.35 1.00 -3.97
C ALA A 75 2.24 0.01 -4.38
N VAL A 76 1.04 0.50 -4.65
CA VAL A 76 -0.09 -0.34 -5.08
C VAL A 76 0.18 -1.00 -6.43
N GLU A 77 0.73 -0.26 -7.41
CA GLU A 77 1.14 -0.80 -8.71
C GLU A 77 2.12 -1.96 -8.57
N ASP A 78 3.16 -1.79 -7.75
CA ASP A 78 4.15 -2.84 -7.49
C ASP A 78 3.53 -4.10 -6.89
N VAL A 79 2.61 -3.93 -5.93
CA VAL A 79 1.89 -5.08 -5.34
C VAL A 79 1.06 -5.76 -6.42
N VAL A 80 0.24 -5.00 -7.16
CA VAL A 80 -0.67 -5.55 -8.18
C VAL A 80 0.08 -6.31 -9.27
N GLN A 81 1.26 -5.83 -9.68
CA GLN A 81 2.10 -6.52 -10.66
C GLN A 81 2.72 -7.82 -10.11
N GLN A 82 3.01 -7.89 -8.81
CA GLN A 82 3.56 -9.07 -8.14
C GLN A 82 2.51 -10.11 -7.78
N LEU A 83 1.21 -9.79 -7.86
CA LEU A 83 0.15 -10.73 -7.52
C LEU A 83 0.08 -11.90 -8.50
N GLU A 84 0.50 -13.07 -8.05
CA GLU A 84 0.26 -14.32 -8.77
C GLU A 84 -1.21 -14.76 -8.61
N ARG A 85 -2.02 -14.58 -9.66
CA ARG A 85 -3.46 -14.88 -9.62
C ARG A 85 -3.85 -15.97 -10.62
N PRO A 86 -4.58 -17.02 -10.20
CA PRO A 86 -5.11 -18.02 -11.13
C PRO A 86 -6.09 -17.38 -12.12
N LYS A 87 -6.12 -17.87 -13.36
CA LYS A 87 -6.94 -17.29 -14.47
C LYS A 87 -8.40 -17.03 -14.13
N LYS A 88 -9.01 -17.87 -13.27
CA LYS A 88 -10.41 -17.73 -12.82
C LYS A 88 -10.62 -16.49 -11.94
N VAL A 89 -9.59 -16.09 -11.19
CA VAL A 89 -9.61 -14.95 -10.26
C VAL A 89 -9.12 -13.67 -10.93
N GLN A 90 -8.35 -13.73 -12.02
CA GLN A 90 -7.92 -12.56 -12.79
C GLN A 90 -9.09 -11.69 -13.30
N LYS A 91 -10.28 -12.27 -13.47
CA LYS A 91 -11.50 -11.54 -13.85
C LYS A 91 -12.18 -10.81 -12.69
N GLN A 92 -11.79 -11.10 -11.45
CA GLN A 92 -12.33 -10.45 -10.26
C GLN A 92 -11.49 -9.23 -9.90
N PRO A 93 -12.11 -8.13 -9.48
CA PRO A 93 -11.39 -6.94 -9.09
C PRO A 93 -10.50 -7.20 -7.87
N VAL A 94 -9.36 -6.50 -7.83
CA VAL A 94 -8.58 -6.34 -6.60
C VAL A 94 -9.20 -5.19 -5.82
N PHE A 95 -9.57 -5.47 -4.57
CA PHE A 95 -10.05 -4.44 -3.66
C PHE A 95 -8.86 -3.70 -3.05
N ILE A 96 -8.87 -2.37 -3.10
CA ILE A 96 -7.79 -1.51 -2.62
C ILE A 96 -8.38 -0.54 -1.60
N ALA A 97 -7.94 -0.64 -0.35
CA ALA A 97 -8.25 0.34 0.69
C ALA A 97 -7.04 1.25 0.89
N VAL A 98 -7.21 2.56 0.68
CA VAL A 98 -6.16 3.56 0.87
C VAL A 98 -6.41 4.30 2.17
N ASP A 99 -5.43 4.33 3.07
CA ASP A 99 -5.51 5.09 4.32
C ASP A 99 -5.43 6.60 4.00
N GLY A 100 -6.56 7.30 4.18
CA GLY A 100 -6.67 8.72 3.90
C GLY A 100 -8.07 9.14 3.49
N ASN A 101 -8.21 10.44 3.21
CA ASN A 101 -9.48 11.06 2.79
C ASN A 101 -9.61 11.21 1.27
N ARG A 102 -8.59 10.81 0.51
CA ARG A 102 -8.52 10.98 -0.94
C ARG A 102 -7.84 9.77 -1.57
N LEU A 103 -8.42 9.28 -2.66
CA LEU A 103 -7.79 8.31 -3.54
C LEU A 103 -6.81 9.02 -4.49
N PRO A 104 -5.62 8.44 -4.73
CA PRO A 104 -4.78 8.80 -5.87
C PRO A 104 -5.56 8.67 -7.18
N ALA A 105 -5.29 9.54 -8.15
CA ALA A 105 -6.05 9.59 -9.41
C ALA A 105 -6.01 8.24 -10.16
N ALA A 106 -4.84 7.60 -10.23
CA ALA A 106 -4.67 6.30 -10.88
C ALA A 106 -5.50 5.17 -10.24
N LEU A 107 -5.84 5.28 -8.95
CA LEU A 107 -6.62 4.28 -8.23
C LEU A 107 -8.14 4.52 -8.34
N LYS A 108 -8.58 5.60 -8.99
CA LYS A 108 -10.00 5.87 -9.30
C LYS A 108 -10.47 5.21 -10.59
N GLU A 109 -9.53 4.74 -11.40
CA GLU A 109 -9.82 4.04 -12.65
C GLU A 109 -10.37 2.62 -12.36
N ASP A 110 -11.04 2.03 -13.35
CA ASP A 110 -11.62 0.68 -13.22
C ASP A 110 -10.56 -0.44 -13.31
N SER A 111 -9.33 -0.09 -13.72
CA SER A 111 -8.24 -1.06 -13.87
C SER A 111 -6.86 -0.44 -13.69
N LEU A 112 -5.93 -1.25 -13.18
CA LEU A 112 -4.52 -0.92 -13.02
C LEU A 112 -3.67 -1.98 -13.72
N HIS A 113 -2.86 -1.58 -14.71
CA HIS A 113 -2.10 -2.50 -15.58
C HIS A 113 -2.94 -3.64 -16.20
N GLY A 114 -4.20 -3.36 -16.53
CA GLY A 114 -5.13 -4.36 -17.09
C GLY A 114 -5.74 -5.31 -16.06
N VAL A 115 -5.41 -5.15 -14.77
CA VAL A 115 -6.08 -5.84 -13.66
C VAL A 115 -7.28 -5.00 -13.23
N PRO A 116 -8.50 -5.55 -13.20
CA PRO A 116 -9.65 -4.83 -12.67
C PRO A 116 -9.43 -4.46 -11.19
N ILE A 117 -9.78 -3.25 -10.80
CA ILE A 117 -9.63 -2.78 -9.41
C ILE A 117 -10.92 -2.14 -8.91
N GLU A 118 -11.13 -2.20 -7.60
CA GLU A 118 -12.14 -1.44 -6.89
C GLU A 118 -11.46 -0.78 -5.69
N SER A 119 -11.45 0.54 -5.64
CA SER A 119 -10.68 1.30 -4.63
C SER A 119 -11.58 2.17 -3.76
N GLU A 120 -11.23 2.27 -2.48
CA GLU A 120 -11.86 3.18 -1.54
C GLU A 120 -10.83 3.88 -0.66
N ALA A 121 -11.13 5.14 -0.29
CA ALA A 121 -10.36 5.87 0.72
C ALA A 121 -11.00 5.63 2.09
N VAL A 122 -10.20 5.20 3.05
CA VAL A 122 -10.63 4.87 4.41
C VAL A 122 -9.94 5.82 5.37
N VAL A 123 -10.74 6.56 6.14
CA VAL A 123 -10.25 7.39 7.25
C VAL A 123 -10.50 6.62 8.54
N LYS A 124 -9.45 6.34 9.31
CA LYS A 124 -9.55 5.76 10.66
C LYS A 124 -10.00 6.77 11.70
#